data_AF-A0A352HMZ9-F1
#
_entry.id   AF-A0A352HMZ9-F1
#
_cell.length_a   1.000
_cell.length_b   1.000
_cell.length_c   1.000
_cell.angle_alpha   90.00
_cell.angle_beta   90.00
_cell.angle_gamma   90.00
#
_symmetry.space_group_name_H-M   'P 1'
#
loop_
_entity.id
_entity.type
_entity.pdbx_description
1 polymer ?
#
loop_
_entity_poly.entity_id
_entity_poly.type
_entity_poly.pdbx_seq_one_letter_code
_entity_poly.pdbx_strand_id
1 'polypeptide(L)'
;IGTSSRSNAATYLKAFDEIRRLFAEQQASVQMGFTAAHFSFNAEGGRCEACKGEGVVSIPMQFMADIVIPCEECHGKRYKKEVLDVKYQGKSIYDVLEMTVADAMVFFGEGNSATEQRIVKRLQPLLDVGLGYIKLGQSSSTLSGGENQRV
;
A
#
# COMPACT_ATOMS: atom_id res chain seq x y z
N ILE A 1 -11.07 -2.61 -13.64
CA ILE A 1 -10.23 -2.85 -12.44
C ILE A 1 -10.69 -4.15 -11.80
N GLY A 2 -9.76 -5.00 -11.34
CA GLY A 2 -10.12 -6.28 -10.71
C GLY A 2 -10.79 -6.05 -9.36
N THR A 3 -11.81 -6.83 -9.02
CA THR A 3 -12.53 -6.81 -7.72
C THR A 3 -11.69 -7.32 -6.55
N SER A 4 -10.38 -7.46 -6.74
CA SER A 4 -9.47 -8.02 -5.74
C SER A 4 -9.21 -7.00 -4.64
N SER A 5 -9.34 -7.45 -3.41
CA SER A 5 -8.98 -6.71 -2.20
C SER A 5 -7.52 -6.20 -2.20
N ARG A 6 -6.65 -6.86 -2.97
CA ARG A 6 -5.22 -6.53 -3.14
C ARG A 6 -4.95 -5.47 -4.20
N SER A 7 -5.93 -5.11 -5.00
CA SER A 7 -5.81 -4.01 -5.96
C SER A 7 -6.15 -2.70 -5.26
N ASN A 8 -5.28 -1.72 -5.36
CA ASN A 8 -5.50 -0.35 -4.89
C ASN A 8 -4.96 0.66 -5.92
N ALA A 9 -5.29 1.94 -5.74
CA ALA A 9 -4.90 3.01 -6.66
C ALA A 9 -3.36 3.06 -6.87
N ALA A 10 -2.57 2.86 -5.81
CA ALA A 10 -1.12 2.87 -5.89
C ALA A 10 -0.55 1.70 -6.73
N THR A 11 -1.14 0.51 -6.62
CA THR A 11 -0.76 -0.66 -7.44
C THR A 11 -1.18 -0.51 -8.89
N TYR A 12 -2.35 0.09 -9.16
CA TYR A 12 -2.85 0.29 -10.52
C TYR A 12 -1.94 1.24 -11.33
N LEU A 13 -1.55 2.36 -10.72
CA LEU A 13 -0.66 3.34 -11.35
C LEU A 13 0.82 2.97 -11.28
N LYS A 14 1.15 1.80 -10.71
CA LYS A 14 2.52 1.34 -10.43
C LYS A 14 3.34 2.30 -9.57
N ALA A 15 2.69 3.24 -8.87
CA ALA A 15 3.34 4.09 -7.87
C ALA A 15 3.89 3.24 -6.72
N PHE A 16 3.18 2.16 -6.38
CA PHE A 16 3.60 1.22 -5.35
C PHE A 16 4.93 0.52 -5.66
N ASP A 17 5.27 0.30 -6.94
CA ASP A 17 6.55 -0.33 -7.30
C ASP A 17 7.74 0.58 -6.97
N GLU A 18 7.60 1.87 -7.22
CA GLU A 18 8.60 2.87 -6.88
C GLU A 18 8.70 3.05 -5.36
N ILE A 19 7.57 3.02 -4.63
CA ILE A 19 7.57 3.04 -3.16
C ILE A 19 8.31 1.82 -2.61
N ARG A 20 8.03 0.61 -3.10
CA ARG A 20 8.75 -0.60 -2.64
C ARG A 20 10.25 -0.52 -2.91
N ARG A 21 10.65 0.06 -4.05
CA ARG A 21 12.04 0.29 -4.38
C ARG A 21 12.69 1.27 -3.40
N LEU A 22 12.02 2.39 -3.11
CA LEU A 22 12.50 3.38 -2.14
C LEU A 22 12.73 2.76 -0.76
N PHE A 23 11.82 1.90 -0.29
CA PHE A 23 11.97 1.21 0.98
C PHE A 23 13.12 0.18 0.96
N ALA A 24 13.34 -0.52 -0.17
CA ALA A 24 14.47 -1.43 -0.31
C ALA A 24 15.84 -0.71 -0.30
N GLU A 25 15.89 0.56 -0.71
CA GLU A 25 17.10 1.39 -0.70
C GLU A 25 17.46 1.93 0.71
N GLN A 26 16.61 1.74 1.72
CA GLN A 26 16.88 2.20 3.08
C GLN A 26 18.00 1.41 3.75
N GLN A 27 18.80 2.08 4.59
CA GLN A 27 19.93 1.46 5.29
C GLN A 27 19.50 0.26 6.14
N ALA A 28 18.35 0.37 6.83
CA ALA A 28 17.79 -0.74 7.61
C ALA A 28 17.45 -1.96 6.72
N SER A 29 16.88 -1.73 5.53
CA SER A 29 16.58 -2.78 4.55
C SER A 29 17.84 -3.47 4.07
N VAL A 30 18.89 -2.71 3.74
CA VAL A 30 20.17 -3.26 3.29
C VAL A 30 20.82 -4.13 4.37
N GLN A 31 20.79 -3.70 5.63
CA GLN A 31 21.32 -4.46 6.76
C GLN A 31 20.57 -5.77 7.00
N MET A 32 19.24 -5.77 6.80
CA MET A 32 18.39 -6.95 6.97
C MET A 32 18.30 -7.83 5.70
N GLY A 33 18.93 -7.42 4.60
CA GLY A 33 18.85 -8.14 3.32
C GLY A 33 17.49 -8.04 2.62
N PHE A 34 16.68 -7.03 2.97
CA PHE A 34 15.35 -6.85 2.37
C PHE A 34 15.44 -6.24 0.98
N THR A 35 14.74 -6.88 0.06
CA THR A 35 14.55 -6.43 -1.32
C THR A 35 13.16 -5.82 -1.51
N ALA A 36 12.92 -5.17 -2.66
CA ALA A 36 11.60 -4.62 -3.00
C ALA A 36 10.45 -5.66 -2.98
N ALA A 37 10.77 -6.96 -3.05
CA ALA A 37 9.79 -8.03 -2.91
C ALA A 37 9.25 -8.14 -1.48
N HIS A 38 10.07 -7.89 -0.46
CA HIS A 38 9.66 -7.94 0.95
C HIS A 38 8.64 -6.85 1.29
N PHE A 39 8.72 -5.72 0.59
CA PHE A 39 7.78 -4.61 0.73
C PHE A 39 6.47 -4.81 -0.06
N SER A 40 6.29 -5.94 -0.73
CA SER A 40 5.05 -6.29 -1.42
C SER A 40 4.13 -7.10 -0.52
N PHE A 41 2.91 -6.62 -0.27
CA PHE A 41 1.88 -7.42 0.40
C PHE A 41 1.36 -8.57 -0.48
N ASN A 42 1.67 -8.56 -1.79
CA ASN A 42 1.27 -9.62 -2.73
C ASN A 42 2.25 -10.79 -2.77
N ALA A 43 3.50 -10.59 -2.36
CA ALA A 43 4.56 -11.60 -2.45
C ALA A 43 4.89 -12.19 -1.08
N GLU A 44 5.36 -13.43 -1.08
CA GLU A 44 5.93 -14.07 0.11
C GLU A 44 7.25 -13.40 0.51
N GLY A 45 7.58 -13.50 1.78
CA GLY A 45 8.77 -12.86 2.37
C GLY A 45 8.37 -11.89 3.47
N GLY A 46 7.82 -10.73 3.10
CA GLY A 46 7.53 -9.64 4.05
C GLY A 46 6.05 -9.40 4.38
N ARG A 47 5.11 -10.01 3.66
CA ARG A 47 3.68 -9.95 3.99
C ARG A 47 3.37 -10.74 5.27
N CYS A 48 2.27 -10.41 5.93
CA CYS A 48 1.71 -11.23 7.00
C CYS A 48 1.21 -12.57 6.42
N GLU A 49 1.66 -13.68 6.99
CA GLU A 49 1.33 -15.02 6.49
C GLU A 49 -0.09 -15.46 6.89
N ALA A 50 -0.56 -15.09 8.09
CA ALA A 50 -1.92 -15.44 8.53
C ALA A 50 -3.02 -14.88 7.62
N CYS A 51 -2.93 -13.62 7.21
CA CYS A 51 -3.88 -13.02 6.27
C CYS A 51 -3.40 -13.02 4.82
N LYS A 52 -2.24 -13.63 4.51
CA LYS A 52 -1.60 -13.61 3.18
C LYS A 52 -1.54 -12.22 2.54
N GLY A 53 -1.28 -11.19 3.35
CA GLY A 53 -1.20 -9.79 2.92
C GLY A 53 -2.52 -9.03 2.75
N GLU A 54 -3.68 -9.64 3.02
CA GLU A 54 -4.99 -8.96 2.94
C GLU A 54 -5.17 -7.90 4.04
N GLY A 55 -4.67 -8.18 5.25
CA GLY A 55 -4.92 -7.40 6.46
C GLY A 55 -6.23 -7.79 7.17
N VAL A 56 -7.06 -8.60 6.51
CA VAL A 56 -8.33 -9.10 7.03
C VAL A 56 -8.43 -10.61 6.83
N VAL A 57 -9.30 -11.25 7.60
CA VAL A 57 -9.68 -12.65 7.45
C VAL A 57 -11.19 -12.68 7.18
N SER A 58 -11.58 -13.37 6.11
CA SER A 58 -12.99 -13.56 5.75
C SER A 58 -13.46 -14.91 6.26
N ILE A 59 -14.50 -14.90 7.09
CA ILE A 59 -15.15 -16.10 7.61
C ILE A 59 -16.40 -16.34 6.74
N PRO A 60 -16.44 -17.44 5.97
CA PRO A 60 -17.57 -17.73 5.10
C PRO A 60 -18.81 -18.08 5.93
N MET A 61 -19.93 -17.43 5.64
CA MET A 61 -21.20 -17.67 6.33
C MET A 61 -22.15 -18.42 5.39
N GLN A 62 -22.75 -19.52 5.86
CA GLN A 62 -23.53 -20.42 5.00
C GLN A 62 -24.76 -19.77 4.35
N PHE A 63 -25.35 -18.76 4.99
CA PHE A 63 -26.62 -18.14 4.57
C PHE A 63 -26.61 -16.61 4.57
N MET A 64 -25.44 -16.00 4.79
CA MET A 64 -25.28 -14.55 4.91
C MET A 64 -24.02 -14.10 4.19
N ALA A 65 -23.84 -12.78 4.07
CA ALA A 65 -22.58 -12.23 3.60
C ALA A 65 -21.43 -12.63 4.56
N ASP A 66 -20.25 -12.88 3.98
CA ASP A 66 -19.06 -13.24 4.73
C ASP A 66 -18.70 -12.15 5.76
N ILE A 67 -18.28 -12.60 6.95
CA ILE A 67 -17.80 -11.69 7.98
C ILE A 67 -16.33 -11.41 7.71
N VAL A 68 -15.99 -10.13 7.56
CA VAL A 68 -14.61 -9.67 7.37
C VAL A 68 -14.11 -9.06 8.68
N ILE A 69 -13.14 -9.73 9.31
CA ILE A 69 -12.51 -9.24 10.55
C ILE A 69 -11.05 -8.82 10.30
N PRO A 70 -10.55 -7.80 11.03
CA PRO A 70 -9.12 -7.48 11.01
C PRO A 70 -8.29 -8.70 11.41
N CYS A 71 -7.18 -8.92 10.71
CA CYS A 71 -6.24 -9.99 11.06
C CYS A 71 -5.66 -9.75 12.45
N GLU A 72 -5.72 -10.75 13.32
CA GLU A 72 -5.22 -10.63 14.71
C GLU A 72 -3.69 -10.55 14.79
N GLU A 73 -2.95 -11.10 13.82
CA GLU A 73 -1.48 -11.06 13.84
C GLU A 73 -0.91 -9.71 13.42
N CYS A 74 -1.43 -9.14 12.32
CA CYS A 74 -0.91 -7.87 11.78
C CYS A 74 -1.79 -6.67 12.13
N HIS A 75 -2.95 -6.88 12.75
CA HIS A 75 -3.94 -5.84 13.08
C HIS A 75 -4.28 -4.95 11.88
N GLY A 76 -4.47 -5.54 10.70
CA GLY A 76 -4.76 -4.81 9.47
C GLY A 76 -3.53 -4.29 8.71
N LYS A 77 -2.32 -4.40 9.27
CA LYS A 77 -1.12 -3.80 8.67
C LYS A 77 -0.55 -4.53 7.46
N ARG A 78 -1.02 -5.74 7.14
CA ARG A 78 -0.64 -6.56 5.97
C ARG A 78 0.82 -7.07 5.93
N TYR A 79 1.70 -6.58 6.78
CA TYR A 79 3.13 -6.91 6.80
C TYR A 79 3.58 -7.55 8.11
N LYS A 80 4.73 -8.22 8.06
CA LYS A 80 5.48 -8.66 9.24
C LYS A 80 6.06 -7.44 9.97
N LYS A 81 6.26 -7.57 11.28
CA LYS A 81 6.79 -6.50 12.12
C LYS A 81 8.15 -5.97 11.63
N GLU A 82 9.05 -6.86 11.22
CA GLU A 82 10.38 -6.52 10.72
C GLU A 82 10.34 -5.58 9.50
N VAL A 83 9.37 -5.76 8.60
CA VAL A 83 9.18 -4.90 7.43
C VAL A 83 8.65 -3.52 7.85
N LEU A 84 7.82 -3.47 8.90
CA LEU A 84 7.28 -2.22 9.43
C LEU A 84 8.32 -1.42 10.24
N ASP A 85 9.37 -2.09 10.74
CA ASP A 85 10.47 -1.43 11.43
C ASP A 85 11.37 -0.63 10.47
N VAL A 86 11.35 -0.97 9.18
CA VAL A 86 11.98 -0.13 8.14
C VAL A 86 11.14 1.12 7.92
N LYS A 87 11.76 2.28 8.15
CA LYS A 87 11.13 3.59 8.02
C LYS A 87 11.82 4.46 6.99
N TYR A 88 11.01 5.21 6.26
CA TYR A 88 11.44 6.32 5.41
C TYR A 88 10.87 7.62 5.98
N GLN A 89 11.74 8.59 6.28
CA GLN A 89 11.36 9.84 6.95
C GLN A 89 10.45 9.62 8.19
N GLY A 90 10.75 8.59 8.99
CA GLY A 90 9.98 8.24 10.19
C GLY A 90 8.66 7.48 9.95
N LYS A 91 8.30 7.16 8.70
CA LYS A 91 7.09 6.44 8.32
C LYS A 91 7.41 5.05 7.78
N SER A 92 6.68 4.03 8.24
CA SER A 92 6.75 2.68 7.67
C SER A 92 6.01 2.60 6.34
N ILE A 93 6.19 1.50 5.61
CA ILE A 93 5.46 1.29 4.35
C ILE A 93 3.94 1.25 4.57
N TYR A 94 3.47 0.73 5.70
CA TYR A 94 2.06 0.76 6.06
C TYR A 94 1.57 2.19 6.28
N ASP A 95 2.35 3.02 6.98
CA ASP A 95 1.97 4.41 7.21
C ASP A 95 1.86 5.19 5.90
N VAL A 96 2.76 4.92 4.94
CA VAL A 96 2.69 5.48 3.58
C VAL A 96 1.44 5.00 2.86
N LEU A 97 1.09 3.72 2.94
CA LEU A 97 -0.15 3.20 2.33
C LEU A 97 -1.42 3.79 2.97
N GLU A 98 -1.36 4.21 4.23
CA GLU A 98 -2.46 4.86 4.93
C GLU A 98 -2.59 6.37 4.64
N MET A 99 -1.59 6.99 3.99
CA MET A 99 -1.66 8.38 3.55
C MET A 99 -2.68 8.56 2.42
N THR A 100 -3.31 9.73 2.40
CA THR A 100 -4.08 10.16 1.23
C THR A 100 -3.15 10.44 0.05
N VAL A 101 -3.68 10.41 -1.18
CA VAL A 101 -2.91 10.80 -2.38
C VAL A 101 -2.34 12.21 -2.23
N ALA A 102 -3.13 13.15 -1.70
CA ALA A 102 -2.68 14.53 -1.49
C ALA A 102 -1.53 14.61 -0.48
N ASP A 103 -1.65 13.92 0.67
CA ASP A 103 -0.58 13.89 1.68
C ASP A 103 0.68 13.23 1.13
N ALA A 104 0.54 12.15 0.37
CA ALA A 104 1.65 11.46 -0.25
C ALA A 104 2.38 12.35 -1.27
N MET A 105 1.65 13.19 -2.02
CA MET A 105 2.27 14.13 -2.95
C MET A 105 3.11 15.20 -2.23
N VAL A 106 2.66 15.67 -1.07
CA VAL A 106 3.45 16.58 -0.24
C VAL A 106 4.66 15.83 0.33
N PHE A 107 4.44 14.66 0.93
CA PHE A 107 5.47 13.84 1.56
C PHE A 107 6.62 13.45 0.61
N PHE A 108 6.29 13.03 -0.61
CA PHE A 108 7.30 12.73 -1.65
C PHE A 108 7.72 13.95 -2.47
N GLY A 109 7.03 15.08 -2.35
CA GLY A 109 7.36 16.33 -3.05
C GLY A 109 8.44 17.15 -2.35
N GLU A 110 8.63 16.98 -1.05
CA GLU A 110 9.68 17.64 -0.27
C GLU A 110 11.08 17.10 -0.58
N GLY A 111 11.18 15.86 -1.04
CA GLY A 111 12.45 15.23 -1.35
C GLY A 111 12.91 15.43 -2.81
N ASN A 112 14.22 15.29 -3.01
CA ASN A 112 14.88 15.55 -4.29
C ASN A 112 15.37 14.27 -4.99
N SER A 113 15.02 13.08 -4.51
CA SER A 113 15.44 11.83 -5.13
C SER A 113 14.69 11.57 -6.44
N ALA A 114 15.38 10.97 -7.42
CA ALA A 114 14.77 10.54 -8.67
C ALA A 114 13.61 9.55 -8.46
N THR A 115 13.66 8.74 -7.39
CA THR A 115 12.58 7.80 -7.05
C THR A 115 11.33 8.54 -6.55
N GLU A 116 11.49 9.59 -5.76
CA GLU A 116 10.38 10.42 -5.25
C GLU A 116 9.66 11.15 -6.38
N GLN A 117 10.43 11.76 -7.29
CA GLN A 117 9.86 12.41 -8.48
C GLN A 117 9.06 11.44 -9.36
N ARG A 118 9.53 10.18 -9.48
CA ARG A 118 8.76 9.13 -10.17
C ARG A 118 7.46 8.82 -9.43
N ILE A 119 7.47 8.71 -8.10
CA ILE A 119 6.27 8.46 -7.30
C ILE A 119 5.25 9.60 -7.51
N VAL A 120 5.67 10.87 -7.32
CA VAL A 120 4.80 12.04 -7.50
C VAL A 120 4.20 12.06 -8.91
N LYS A 121 5.01 11.85 -9.94
CA LYS A 121 4.54 11.80 -11.34
C LYS A 121 3.51 10.69 -11.59
N ARG A 122 3.63 9.54 -10.91
CA ARG A 122 2.65 8.44 -11.01
C ARG A 122 1.36 8.74 -10.26
N LEU A 123 1.41 9.51 -9.18
CA LEU A 123 0.25 9.86 -8.36
C LEU A 123 -0.51 11.09 -8.89
N GLN A 124 0.16 11.99 -9.62
CA GLN A 124 -0.42 13.21 -10.18
C GLN A 124 -1.79 13.01 -10.87
N PRO A 125 -2.00 11.99 -11.73
CA PRO A 125 -3.29 11.81 -12.40
C PRO A 125 -4.47 11.65 -11.44
N LEU A 126 -4.26 11.02 -10.26
CA LEU A 126 -5.31 10.88 -9.25
C LEU A 126 -5.71 12.22 -8.65
N LEU A 127 -4.75 13.13 -8.48
CA LEU A 127 -5.05 14.47 -7.99
C LEU A 127 -5.83 15.26 -9.05
N ASP A 128 -5.44 15.16 -10.32
CA ASP A 128 -6.05 15.88 -11.43
C ASP A 128 -7.54 15.50 -11.65
N VAL A 129 -7.90 14.23 -11.36
CA VAL A 129 -9.29 13.73 -11.44
C VAL A 129 -10.07 13.90 -10.12
N GLY A 130 -9.50 14.59 -9.14
CA GLY A 130 -10.14 14.91 -7.86
C GLY A 130 -10.20 13.75 -6.87
N LEU A 131 -9.30 12.77 -6.97
CA LEU A 131 -9.16 11.65 -6.04
C LEU A 131 -8.06 11.86 -4.99
N GLY A 132 -7.73 13.12 -4.67
CA GLY A 132 -6.69 13.45 -3.68
C GLY A 132 -6.95 12.87 -2.27
N TYR A 133 -8.22 12.64 -1.91
CA TYR A 133 -8.63 12.18 -0.58
C TYR A 133 -8.55 10.67 -0.36
N ILE A 134 -8.44 9.86 -1.41
CA ILE A 134 -8.38 8.40 -1.25
C ILE A 134 -7.03 8.00 -0.66
N LYS A 135 -7.01 6.95 0.17
CA LYS A 135 -5.74 6.42 0.68
C LYS A 135 -5.02 5.61 -0.38
N LEU A 136 -3.69 5.65 -0.40
CA LEU A 136 -2.88 4.91 -1.37
C LEU A 136 -3.14 3.39 -1.32
N GLY A 137 -3.30 2.85 -0.12
CA GLY A 137 -3.56 1.45 0.16
C GLY A 137 -5.04 1.05 0.18
N GLN A 138 -5.96 1.99 -0.09
CA GLN A 138 -7.40 1.74 -0.07
C GLN A 138 -7.77 0.72 -1.15
N SER A 139 -8.49 -0.32 -0.73
CA SER A 139 -8.86 -1.40 -1.63
C SER A 139 -9.84 -0.92 -2.70
N SER A 140 -9.64 -1.36 -3.94
CA SER A 140 -10.47 -0.97 -5.09
C SER A 140 -11.91 -1.46 -4.94
N SER A 141 -12.14 -2.52 -4.17
CA SER A 141 -13.48 -3.03 -3.83
C SER A 141 -14.28 -2.09 -2.93
N THR A 142 -13.61 -1.18 -2.22
CA THR A 142 -14.26 -0.18 -1.35
C THR A 142 -14.50 1.16 -2.04
N LEU A 143 -13.97 1.33 -3.25
CA LEU A 143 -14.19 2.53 -4.06
C LEU A 143 -15.58 2.46 -4.72
N SER A 144 -16.28 3.59 -4.73
CA SER A 144 -17.51 3.76 -5.49
C SER A 144 -17.28 3.56 -6.99
N GLY A 145 -18.35 3.27 -7.74
CA GLY A 145 -18.26 3.09 -9.18
C GLY A 145 -17.63 4.29 -9.92
N GLY A 146 -17.98 5.51 -9.51
CA GLY A 146 -17.42 6.74 -10.08
C GLY A 146 -15.95 7.00 -9.70
N GLU A 147 -15.48 6.49 -8.55
CA GLU A 147 -14.06 6.53 -8.20
C GLU A 147 -13.26 5.51 -9.02
N ASN A 148 -13.75 4.27 -9.12
CA ASN A 148 -13.12 3.23 -9.93
C ASN A 148 -13.02 3.58 -11.42
N GLN A 149 -13.88 4.46 -11.94
CA GLN A 149 -13.84 4.91 -13.33
C GLN A 149 -12.77 5.98 -13.60
N ARG A 150 -12.30 6.65 -12.55
CA ARG A 150 -11.32 7.75 -12.60
C ARG A 150 -9.90 7.31 -12.25
N VAL A 151 -9.74 6.14 -11.61
CA VAL A 151 -8.44 5.49 -11.31
C VAL A 151 -7.88 4.82 -12.55
#